data_AF-A0A671V0W9-F1
#
_entry.id   AF-A0A671V0W9-F1
#
_cell.length_a   1.000
_cell.length_b   1.000
_cell.length_c   1.000
_cell.angle_alpha   90.00
_cell.angle_beta   90.00
_cell.angle_gamma   90.00
#
_symmetry.space_group_name_H-M   'P 1'
#
loop_
_entity.id
_entity.type
_entity.pdbx_description
1 polymer ?
#
loop_
_entity_poly.entity_id
_entity_poly.type
_entity_poly.pdbx_seq_one_letter_code
_entity_poly.pdbx_strand_id
1 'polypeptide(L)'
;MFSSCTSCQSIILQPLRFILFPLIDVLTRVFPPPPLKGGITVTMEDLQCLDSGQFLNDVIIDFYLKYLLHKASDDVTERSHIFSSFFYKQLTRRDNASEGITKDRRHQRVKTWTRHVDIFKKDFLFVPVNQEAHWYLVVICFPGLDETRFEAWDGPNSQTGMSQSGTDEFQDQEAAQGSKSPTDTSETFLFTDGVFRASVCASPLCRPCILIMDSLKRSLHERVFKLLRDYLESEWEVRRGSTREFGPEQMQSSHCQVPLQDNSSDCGLYLLQYVESFLKDPVVHFDLPLQLERWFPRQQVRRKRDEIRDLVLNLYRCQNLDGNR
;
A
#
# COMPACT_ATOMS: atom_id res chain seq x y z
N MET A 1 -88.45 31.60 11.53
CA MET A 1 -87.89 32.82 12.15
C MET A 1 -86.64 32.43 12.92
N PHE A 2 -85.55 33.16 12.65
CA PHE A 2 -84.34 33.36 13.46
C PHE A 2 -83.57 32.17 14.05
N SER A 3 -82.46 31.88 13.35
CA SER A 3 -81.09 32.16 13.79
C SER A 3 -80.55 31.42 15.03
N SER A 4 -79.68 30.47 14.68
CA SER A 4 -78.51 29.95 15.37
C SER A 4 -77.80 30.92 16.32
N CYS A 5 -77.51 30.41 17.52
CA CYS A 5 -76.67 31.00 18.55
C CYS A 5 -75.19 30.68 18.27
N THR A 6 -74.37 31.71 18.36
CA THR A 6 -72.90 31.72 18.27
C THR A 6 -72.28 31.36 19.61
N SER A 7 -71.28 30.46 19.60
CA SER A 7 -70.03 30.52 20.37
C SER A 7 -69.51 29.12 20.70
N CYS A 8 -68.47 28.69 19.98
CA CYS A 8 -67.41 27.86 20.53
C CYS A 8 -66.15 28.10 19.70
N GLN A 9 -65.09 28.49 20.41
CA GLN A 9 -63.80 28.91 19.88
C GLN A 9 -63.11 27.79 19.11
N SER A 10 -62.50 28.20 17.99
CA SER A 10 -61.67 27.38 17.12
C SER A 10 -60.41 26.88 17.84
N ILE A 11 -60.37 25.58 18.16
CA ILE A 11 -59.10 24.85 18.31
C ILE A 11 -58.83 24.20 16.96
N ILE A 12 -57.97 24.83 16.16
CA ILE A 12 -57.42 24.24 14.94
C ILE A 12 -56.41 23.19 15.39
N LEU A 13 -56.82 21.92 15.41
CA LEU A 13 -55.90 20.81 15.41
C LEU A 13 -55.21 20.80 14.03
N GLN A 14 -53.96 21.26 13.96
CA GLN A 14 -53.14 21.02 12.77
C GLN A 14 -52.82 19.53 12.68
N PRO A 15 -52.98 18.89 11.52
CA PRO A 15 -52.48 17.52 11.36
C PRO A 15 -50.96 17.58 11.29
N LEU A 16 -50.30 17.07 12.33
CA LEU A 16 -48.94 16.56 12.27
C LEU A 16 -48.92 15.39 11.27
N ARG A 17 -48.91 15.70 9.97
CA ARG A 17 -48.48 14.75 8.94
C ARG A 17 -46.97 14.90 8.82
N PHE A 18 -46.30 14.05 9.58
CA PHE A 18 -44.97 13.50 9.35
C PHE A 18 -44.46 13.81 7.95
N ILE A 19 -43.49 14.72 7.86
CA ILE A 19 -42.60 14.80 6.71
C ILE A 19 -41.81 13.50 6.75
N LEU A 20 -42.16 12.57 5.86
CA LEU A 20 -41.33 11.43 5.52
C LEU A 20 -40.09 12.00 4.83
N PHE A 21 -39.12 12.48 5.62
CA PHE A 21 -37.76 12.64 5.13
C PHE A 21 -37.32 11.26 4.62
N PRO A 22 -36.73 11.15 3.42
CA PRO A 22 -36.34 9.85 2.91
C PRO A 22 -35.29 9.27 3.86
N LEU A 23 -35.63 8.15 4.49
CA LEU A 23 -34.75 7.34 5.35
C LEU A 23 -33.55 6.73 4.61
N ILE A 24 -33.26 7.22 3.39
CA ILE A 24 -32.23 6.74 2.47
C ILE A 24 -30.92 7.53 2.65
N ASP A 25 -30.91 8.66 3.36
CA ASP A 25 -29.81 9.62 3.35
C ASP A 25 -28.92 9.66 4.63
N VAL A 26 -28.90 8.58 5.43
CA VAL A 26 -28.24 8.60 6.78
C VAL A 26 -27.14 7.54 6.98
N LEU A 27 -26.71 6.82 5.94
CA LEU A 27 -25.62 5.84 6.02
C LEU A 27 -24.37 6.33 5.28
N THR A 28 -23.86 7.48 5.70
CA THR A 28 -22.58 8.03 5.22
C THR A 28 -21.59 7.99 6.39
N ARG A 29 -20.52 7.18 6.30
CA ARG A 29 -19.52 7.06 7.39
C ARG A 29 -18.11 7.31 6.90
N VAL A 30 -17.28 7.75 7.85
CA VAL A 30 -15.92 8.22 7.59
C VAL A 30 -14.92 7.24 8.23
N PHE A 31 -13.94 6.79 7.44
CA PHE A 31 -12.85 5.94 7.92
C PHE A 31 -11.46 6.57 7.67
N PRO A 32 -10.58 6.65 8.66
CA PRO A 32 -10.83 6.34 10.08
C PRO A 32 -11.84 7.35 10.68
N PRO A 33 -12.58 6.97 11.73
CA PRO A 33 -13.54 7.87 12.36
C PRO A 33 -12.83 9.04 13.05
N PRO A 34 -13.48 10.21 13.18
CA PRO A 34 -13.01 11.29 14.04
C PRO A 34 -12.73 10.78 15.47
N PRO A 35 -11.70 11.31 16.17
CA PRO A 35 -10.90 12.49 15.84
C PRO A 35 -9.71 12.25 14.90
N LEU A 36 -9.55 11.04 14.35
CA LEU A 36 -8.47 10.73 13.42
C LEU A 36 -8.63 11.52 12.11
N LYS A 37 -7.51 12.01 11.56
CA LYS A 37 -7.49 12.88 10.38
C LYS A 37 -7.49 12.09 9.06
N GLY A 38 -7.92 12.79 8.00
CA GLY A 38 -7.91 12.26 6.63
C GLY A 38 -8.99 11.22 6.35
N GLY A 39 -10.12 11.28 7.06
CA GLY A 39 -11.22 10.35 6.89
C GLY A 39 -11.74 10.28 5.46
N ILE A 40 -12.02 9.07 4.98
CA ILE A 40 -12.63 8.76 3.70
C ILE A 40 -14.09 8.46 3.96
N THR A 41 -14.96 9.21 3.32
CA THR A 41 -16.40 8.98 3.36
C THR A 41 -16.77 7.84 2.41
N VAL A 42 -17.39 6.78 2.93
CA VAL A 42 -17.98 5.70 2.15
C VAL A 42 -19.49 5.83 2.25
N THR A 43 -20.18 5.75 1.11
CA THR A 43 -21.64 5.81 1.01
C THR A 43 -22.22 4.44 0.64
N MET A 44 -23.54 4.30 0.71
CA MET A 44 -24.23 3.10 0.21
C MET A 44 -24.14 2.95 -1.31
N GLU A 45 -24.00 4.05 -2.05
CA GLU A 45 -23.83 4.06 -3.50
C GLU A 45 -22.46 3.48 -3.88
N ASP A 46 -21.41 3.81 -3.11
CA ASP A 46 -20.08 3.24 -3.29
C ASP A 46 -20.08 1.71 -3.15
N LEU A 47 -20.93 1.16 -2.26
CA LEU A 47 -21.04 -0.29 -2.08
C LEU A 47 -21.63 -1.03 -3.28
N GLN A 48 -22.34 -0.34 -4.18
CA GLN A 48 -22.88 -0.96 -5.40
C GLN A 48 -21.76 -1.48 -6.31
N CYS A 49 -20.58 -0.85 -6.28
CA CYS A 49 -19.44 -1.31 -7.08
C CYS A 49 -18.85 -2.65 -6.59
N LEU A 50 -19.23 -3.12 -5.40
CA LEU A 50 -18.88 -4.44 -4.87
C LEU A 50 -19.78 -5.56 -5.40
N ASP A 51 -20.81 -5.25 -6.19
CA ASP A 51 -21.64 -6.28 -6.81
C ASP A 51 -20.86 -7.06 -7.88
N SER A 52 -21.28 -8.29 -8.14
CA SER A 52 -20.60 -9.17 -9.09
C SER A 52 -20.54 -8.51 -10.47
N GLY A 53 -19.36 -8.54 -11.09
CA GLY A 53 -19.15 -7.98 -12.43
C GLY A 53 -18.90 -6.48 -12.48
N GLN A 54 -19.00 -5.74 -11.37
CA GLN A 54 -18.78 -4.28 -11.33
C GLN A 54 -17.31 -3.91 -11.11
N PHE A 55 -16.85 -2.84 -11.77
CA PHE A 55 -15.52 -2.28 -11.49
C PHE A 55 -15.51 -1.53 -10.16
N LEU A 56 -14.47 -1.72 -9.35
CA LEU A 56 -14.32 -0.95 -8.11
C LEU A 56 -14.08 0.54 -8.41
N ASN A 57 -14.70 1.40 -7.62
CA ASN A 57 -14.52 2.84 -7.69
C ASN A 57 -13.35 3.33 -6.80
N ASP A 58 -12.96 4.59 -6.97
CA ASP A 58 -11.86 5.22 -6.22
C ASP A 58 -12.09 5.17 -4.70
N VAL A 59 -13.34 5.38 -4.24
CA VAL A 59 -13.68 5.43 -2.81
C VAL A 59 -13.42 4.09 -2.13
N ILE A 60 -13.87 2.98 -2.73
CA ILE A 60 -13.66 1.64 -2.18
C ILE A 60 -12.19 1.25 -2.20
N ILE A 61 -11.45 1.60 -3.26
CA ILE A 61 -10.00 1.35 -3.33
C ILE A 61 -9.28 2.09 -2.21
N ASP A 62 -9.45 3.41 -2.11
CA ASP A 62 -8.76 4.24 -1.13
C ASP A 62 -9.16 3.87 0.30
N PHE A 63 -10.45 3.58 0.54
CA PHE A 63 -10.95 3.11 1.82
C PHE A 63 -10.25 1.82 2.25
N TYR A 64 -10.26 0.79 1.41
CA TYR A 64 -9.76 -0.52 1.81
C TYR A 64 -8.24 -0.51 1.98
N LEU A 65 -7.51 0.20 1.12
CA LEU A 65 -6.07 0.39 1.28
C LEU A 65 -5.72 1.10 2.59
N LYS A 66 -6.49 2.14 2.95
CA LYS A 66 -6.30 2.83 4.23
C LYS A 66 -6.59 1.92 5.41
N TYR A 67 -7.62 1.09 5.31
CA TYR A 67 -7.95 0.09 6.32
C TYR A 67 -6.83 -0.95 6.48
N LEU A 68 -6.28 -1.47 5.38
CA LEU A 68 -5.17 -2.43 5.40
C LEU A 68 -3.94 -1.86 6.12
N LEU A 69 -3.54 -0.63 5.79
CA LEU A 69 -2.41 0.02 6.45
C LEU A 69 -2.69 0.27 7.94
N HIS A 70 -3.92 0.67 8.29
CA HIS A 70 -4.30 0.89 9.70
C HIS A 70 -4.31 -0.40 10.53
N LYS A 71 -4.52 -1.56 9.89
CA LYS A 71 -4.51 -2.88 10.54
C LYS A 71 -3.11 -3.51 10.59
N ALA A 72 -2.17 -3.01 9.78
CA ALA A 72 -0.80 -3.51 9.77
C ALA A 72 -0.10 -3.19 11.10
N SER A 73 0.97 -3.91 11.41
CA SER A 73 1.83 -3.59 12.57
C SER A 73 2.42 -2.19 12.46
N ASP A 74 2.78 -1.60 13.59
CA ASP A 74 3.39 -0.26 13.64
C ASP A 74 4.65 -0.17 12.76
N ASP A 75 5.53 -1.18 12.80
CA ASP A 75 6.73 -1.25 11.96
C ASP A 75 6.41 -1.14 10.45
N VAL A 76 5.52 -2.00 9.95
CA VAL A 76 5.07 -1.96 8.54
C VAL A 76 4.44 -0.60 8.21
N THR A 77 3.66 -0.03 9.12
CA THR A 77 3.02 1.28 8.94
C THR A 77 4.05 2.42 8.85
N GLU A 78 5.07 2.38 9.69
CA GLU A 78 6.16 3.36 9.71
C GLU A 78 7.05 3.26 8.48
N ARG A 79 7.27 2.05 7.95
CA ARG A 79 8.08 1.82 6.75
C ARG A 79 7.29 1.95 5.44
N SER A 80 5.97 2.05 5.50
CA SER A 80 5.12 2.14 4.31
C SER A 80 4.43 3.51 4.15
N HIS A 81 4.08 3.83 2.91
CA HIS A 81 3.16 4.92 2.58
C HIS A 81 2.26 4.50 1.42
N ILE A 82 0.96 4.74 1.54
CA ILE A 82 0.00 4.48 0.46
C ILE A 82 -0.53 5.83 -0.05
N PHE A 83 -0.32 6.10 -1.34
CA PHE A 83 -0.94 7.23 -2.02
C PHE A 83 -2.41 6.93 -2.32
N SER A 84 -3.26 7.96 -2.29
CA SER A 84 -4.63 7.82 -2.82
C SER A 84 -4.61 7.62 -4.35
N SER A 85 -5.67 7.03 -4.89
CA SER A 85 -5.81 6.80 -6.34
C SER A 85 -5.74 8.09 -7.17
N PHE A 86 -6.07 9.23 -6.55
CA PHE A 86 -5.99 10.54 -7.17
C PHE A 86 -4.56 11.04 -7.39
N PHE A 87 -3.56 10.52 -6.67
CA PHE A 87 -2.17 10.97 -6.81
C PHE A 87 -1.68 10.85 -8.26
N TYR A 88 -1.72 9.64 -8.82
CA TYR A 88 -1.22 9.40 -10.17
C TYR A 88 -2.11 10.08 -11.23
N LYS A 89 -3.42 10.10 -11.01
CA LYS A 89 -4.38 10.83 -11.85
C LYS A 89 -4.03 12.32 -11.96
N GLN A 90 -3.68 12.95 -10.84
CA GLN A 90 -3.33 14.37 -10.79
C GLN A 90 -1.91 14.64 -11.29
N LEU A 91 -0.96 13.74 -11.04
CA LEU A 91 0.40 13.81 -11.58
C LEU A 91 0.37 13.80 -13.12
N THR A 92 -0.46 12.93 -13.71
CA THR A 92 -0.54 12.68 -15.15
C THR A 92 -1.61 13.49 -15.90
N ARG A 93 -2.35 14.35 -15.18
CA ARG A 93 -3.35 15.25 -15.76
C ARG A 93 -2.77 16.01 -16.95
N ARG A 94 -3.46 15.94 -18.10
CA ARG A 94 -3.12 16.70 -19.31
C ARG A 94 -3.54 18.16 -19.12
N ASP A 95 -2.67 19.08 -19.51
CA ASP A 95 -2.97 20.50 -19.59
C ASP A 95 -3.52 20.85 -20.98
N ASN A 96 -4.41 21.83 -21.04
CA ASN A 96 -4.96 22.36 -22.29
C ASN A 96 -3.95 23.38 -22.86
N ALA A 97 -3.16 22.96 -23.85
CA ALA A 97 -2.37 23.79 -24.80
C ALA A 97 -0.83 23.95 -24.63
N SER A 98 -0.20 23.76 -25.81
CA SER A 98 1.04 24.27 -26.42
C SER A 98 2.42 24.30 -25.73
N GLU A 99 2.55 24.17 -24.41
CA GLU A 99 3.87 24.16 -23.78
C GLU A 99 4.21 22.79 -23.20
N GLY A 100 5.43 22.30 -23.50
CA GLY A 100 5.93 21.05 -22.96
C GLY A 100 5.82 21.02 -21.44
N ILE A 101 5.04 20.09 -20.90
CA ILE A 101 4.87 19.95 -19.45
C ILE A 101 6.20 19.46 -18.87
N THR A 102 6.89 20.30 -18.08
CA THR A 102 8.10 19.93 -17.34
C THR A 102 7.77 19.01 -16.17
N LYS A 103 8.76 18.26 -15.65
CA LYS A 103 8.58 17.42 -14.46
C LYS A 103 8.13 18.23 -13.24
N ASP A 104 8.67 19.44 -13.07
CA ASP A 104 8.37 20.30 -11.92
C ASP A 104 6.93 20.83 -11.96
N ARG A 105 6.39 21.13 -13.15
CA ARG A 105 4.96 21.49 -13.29
C ARG A 105 4.04 20.34 -12.89
N ARG A 106 4.41 19.08 -13.20
CA ARG A 106 3.65 17.90 -12.76
C ARG A 106 3.74 17.73 -11.25
N HIS A 107 4.94 17.81 -10.69
CA HIS A 107 5.20 17.70 -9.26
C HIS A 107 4.40 18.72 -8.46
N GLN A 108 4.36 19.99 -8.90
CA GLN A 108 3.66 21.06 -8.21
C GLN A 108 2.16 20.76 -7.99
N ARG A 109 1.53 19.95 -8.87
CA ARG A 109 0.13 19.54 -8.73
C ARG A 109 -0.11 18.53 -7.60
N VAL A 110 0.92 17.81 -7.20
CA VAL A 110 0.85 16.73 -6.19
C VAL A 110 1.75 16.97 -4.99
N LYS A 111 2.49 18.10 -4.94
CA LYS A 111 3.41 18.48 -3.86
C LYS A 111 2.79 18.39 -2.45
N THR A 112 1.49 18.59 -2.32
CA THR A 112 0.80 18.54 -1.02
C THR A 112 0.57 17.12 -0.50
N TRP A 113 0.61 16.08 -1.35
CA TRP A 113 0.40 14.69 -0.93
C TRP A 113 1.45 14.25 0.08
N THR A 114 2.68 14.74 -0.05
CA THR A 114 3.77 14.40 0.87
C THR A 114 4.00 15.47 1.93
N ARG A 115 3.18 16.52 2.05
CA ARG A 115 3.47 17.70 2.92
C ARG A 115 3.96 17.34 4.32
N HIS A 116 3.40 16.30 4.92
CA HIS A 116 3.67 15.86 6.28
C HIS A 116 4.37 14.49 6.38
N VAL A 117 4.95 14.00 5.28
CA VAL A 117 5.67 12.72 5.23
C VAL A 117 6.93 12.84 4.38
N ASP A 118 8.04 12.29 4.87
CA ASP A 118 9.26 12.13 4.09
C ASP A 118 9.25 10.74 3.45
N ILE A 119 8.88 10.67 2.18
CA ILE A 119 8.75 9.40 1.44
C ILE A 119 10.08 8.68 1.23
N PHE A 120 11.22 9.36 1.34
CA PHE A 120 12.54 8.75 1.20
C PHE A 120 13.03 8.06 2.48
N LYS A 121 12.28 8.18 3.58
CA LYS A 121 12.48 7.39 4.81
C LYS A 121 11.64 6.12 4.85
N LYS A 122 10.81 5.90 3.82
CA LYS A 122 9.95 4.73 3.69
C LYS A 122 10.66 3.66 2.89
N ASP A 123 10.36 2.41 3.19
CA ASP A 123 10.77 1.26 2.40
C ASP A 123 9.81 1.06 1.23
N PHE A 124 8.50 1.28 1.42
CA PHE A 124 7.49 0.97 0.41
C PHE A 124 6.53 2.12 0.18
N LEU A 125 6.43 2.56 -1.08
CA LEU A 125 5.40 3.49 -1.54
C LEU A 125 4.44 2.77 -2.48
N PHE A 126 3.18 2.64 -2.06
CA PHE A 126 2.13 2.03 -2.86
C PHE A 126 1.39 3.12 -3.64
N VAL A 127 1.32 2.96 -4.96
CA VAL A 127 0.62 3.89 -5.86
C VAL A 127 -0.43 3.10 -6.64
N PRO A 128 -1.71 3.19 -6.24
CA PRO A 128 -2.82 2.66 -7.03
C PRO A 128 -2.94 3.45 -8.34
N VAL A 129 -3.01 2.75 -9.47
CA VAL A 129 -3.17 3.40 -10.77
C VAL A 129 -4.40 2.86 -11.48
N ASN A 130 -5.24 3.77 -11.96
CA ASN A 130 -6.35 3.48 -12.86
C ASN A 130 -6.12 4.14 -14.21
N GLN A 131 -6.02 3.35 -15.27
CA GLN A 131 -5.95 3.84 -16.65
C GLN A 131 -6.91 3.04 -17.52
N GLU A 132 -7.78 3.74 -18.25
CA GLU A 132 -8.76 3.10 -19.15
C GLU A 132 -9.62 2.03 -18.44
N ALA A 133 -10.16 2.40 -17.26
CA ALA A 133 -10.96 1.51 -16.41
C ALA A 133 -10.24 0.22 -15.95
N HIS A 134 -8.90 0.25 -15.91
CA HIS A 134 -8.08 -0.85 -15.44
C HIS A 134 -7.23 -0.44 -14.24
N TRP A 135 -7.42 -1.13 -13.12
CA TRP A 135 -6.64 -0.99 -11.91
C TRP A 135 -5.40 -1.88 -11.92
N TYR A 136 -4.25 -1.30 -11.58
CA TYR A 136 -3.03 -2.02 -11.29
C TYR A 136 -2.24 -1.30 -10.20
N LEU A 137 -1.31 -2.02 -9.57
CA LEU A 137 -0.50 -1.50 -8.48
C LEU A 137 0.91 -1.18 -8.96
N VAL A 138 1.41 -0.01 -8.56
CA VAL A 138 2.84 0.28 -8.59
C VAL A 138 3.37 0.29 -7.15
N VAL A 139 4.53 -0.32 -6.93
CA VAL A 139 5.24 -0.28 -5.64
C VAL A 139 6.64 0.28 -5.86
N ILE A 140 6.94 1.43 -5.27
CA ILE A 140 8.31 1.99 -5.25
C ILE A 140 8.97 1.45 -3.98
N CYS A 141 10.06 0.72 -4.15
CA CYS A 141 10.79 0.06 -3.07
C CYS A 141 12.09 0.82 -2.80
N PHE A 142 12.37 1.03 -1.51
CA PHE A 142 13.54 1.67 -0.96
C PHE A 142 13.99 2.96 -1.69
N PRO A 143 13.08 3.93 -1.91
CA PRO A 143 13.38 5.15 -2.67
C PRO A 143 14.51 6.00 -2.08
N GLY A 144 14.82 5.83 -0.79
CA GLY A 144 15.93 6.53 -0.12
C GLY A 144 17.31 5.90 -0.38
N LEU A 145 17.40 4.64 -0.78
CA LEU A 145 18.68 3.93 -0.94
C LEU A 145 19.33 4.26 -2.28
N ASP A 146 20.60 4.65 -2.28
CA ASP A 146 21.36 4.93 -3.50
C ASP A 146 21.74 3.65 -4.25
N GLU A 147 22.05 2.59 -3.52
CA GLU A 147 22.47 1.30 -4.06
C GLU A 147 21.82 0.15 -3.30
N THR A 148 21.91 -1.04 -3.89
CA THR A 148 21.40 -2.27 -3.28
C THR A 148 22.22 -2.64 -2.03
N ARG A 149 21.53 -2.99 -0.94
CA ARG A 149 22.14 -3.38 0.33
C ARG A 149 21.69 -4.79 0.73
N PHE A 150 22.61 -5.56 1.30
CA PHE A 150 22.29 -6.81 1.98
C PHE A 150 22.14 -6.48 3.46
N GLU A 151 20.92 -6.54 3.98
CA GLU A 151 20.68 -6.36 5.41
C GLU A 151 20.51 -7.73 6.05
N ALA A 152 21.02 -7.96 7.26
CA ALA A 152 20.66 -9.18 8.00
C ALA A 152 19.23 -8.97 8.54
N TRP A 153 18.27 -9.82 8.15
CA TRP A 153 16.95 -9.83 8.78
C TRP A 153 17.10 -10.47 10.16
N ASP A 154 17.37 -9.67 11.18
CA ASP A 154 17.10 -10.09 12.54
C ASP A 154 15.58 -10.02 12.71
N GLY A 155 14.93 -11.18 12.77
CA GLY A 155 13.48 -11.27 12.87
C GLY A 155 12.91 -10.52 14.09
N PRO A 156 11.58 -10.56 14.32
CA PRO A 156 10.91 -9.72 15.32
C PRO A 156 11.24 -10.02 16.81
N ASN A 157 12.37 -10.65 17.13
CA ASN A 157 12.90 -10.85 18.47
C ASN A 157 14.40 -10.47 18.52
N SER A 158 14.70 -9.18 18.51
CA SER A 158 15.96 -8.68 19.07
C SER A 158 15.62 -7.63 20.11
N GLN A 159 15.50 -8.07 21.36
CA GLN A 159 15.49 -7.17 22.51
C GLN A 159 16.84 -6.47 22.57
N THR A 160 16.80 -5.15 22.41
CA THR A 160 17.90 -4.25 22.70
C THR A 160 18.10 -4.15 24.22
N GLY A 161 19.33 -4.37 24.66
CA GLY A 161 19.92 -3.68 25.81
C GLY A 161 19.97 -4.45 27.13
N MET A 162 21.15 -4.98 27.45
CA MET A 162 21.70 -4.75 28.78
C MET A 162 23.22 -4.63 28.70
N SER A 163 23.70 -3.44 29.04
CA SER A 163 25.09 -3.15 29.36
C SER A 163 25.50 -3.96 30.58
N GLN A 164 26.67 -4.58 30.58
CA GLN A 164 27.48 -4.67 31.79
C GLN A 164 28.95 -4.96 31.47
N SER A 165 29.78 -4.01 31.88
CA SER A 165 31.19 -4.14 32.15
C SER A 165 31.45 -5.25 33.18
N GLY A 166 32.50 -6.03 32.96
CA GLY A 166 33.04 -6.95 33.95
C GLY A 166 34.40 -7.45 33.49
N THR A 167 35.45 -6.79 33.98
CA THR A 167 36.81 -7.33 34.04
C THR A 167 36.81 -8.61 34.86
N ASP A 168 37.47 -9.66 34.38
CA ASP A 168 38.24 -10.55 35.25
C ASP A 168 39.28 -11.33 34.42
N GLU A 169 40.53 -11.14 34.82
CA GLU A 169 41.69 -11.94 34.43
C GLU A 169 41.59 -13.33 35.04
N PHE A 170 42.05 -14.38 34.36
CA PHE A 170 42.82 -15.45 34.98
C PHE A 170 43.66 -16.19 33.94
N GLN A 171 44.91 -16.46 34.35
CA GLN A 171 46.01 -17.00 33.57
C GLN A 171 46.02 -18.54 33.51
N ASP A 172 46.72 -19.03 32.47
CA ASP A 172 47.76 -20.07 32.49
C ASP A 172 47.55 -21.47 31.86
N GLN A 173 48.60 -21.79 31.09
CA GLN A 173 49.25 -23.09 30.78
C GLN A 173 49.01 -23.82 29.43
N GLU A 174 49.91 -23.51 28.49
CA GLU A 174 50.85 -24.38 27.73
C GLU A 174 50.51 -25.87 27.46
N ALA A 175 50.56 -26.30 26.18
CA ALA A 175 51.76 -26.90 25.54
C ALA A 175 51.46 -27.72 24.26
N ALA A 176 52.49 -27.87 23.42
CA ALA A 176 52.68 -28.75 22.23
C ALA A 176 52.07 -28.27 20.89
N GLN A 177 52.84 -27.55 20.06
CA GLN A 177 53.84 -28.00 19.05
C GLN A 177 53.26 -28.84 17.88
N GLY A 178 53.36 -28.29 16.66
CA GLY A 178 53.09 -29.04 15.42
C GLY A 178 52.98 -28.18 14.16
N SER A 179 54.09 -27.59 13.72
CA SER A 179 54.24 -26.86 12.46
C SER A 179 53.97 -27.70 11.20
N LYS A 180 53.29 -27.13 10.19
CA LYS A 180 53.73 -26.99 8.77
C LYS A 180 52.54 -26.71 7.82
N SER A 181 52.61 -25.56 7.13
CA SER A 181 52.07 -25.34 5.77
C SER A 181 53.11 -25.90 4.75
N PRO A 182 52.87 -26.03 3.41
CA PRO A 182 52.03 -25.17 2.56
C PRO A 182 51.32 -25.85 1.35
N THR A 183 50.75 -24.98 0.50
CA THR A 183 50.56 -25.05 -0.96
C THR A 183 49.19 -25.42 -1.56
N ASP A 184 48.66 -24.43 -2.29
CA ASP A 184 47.79 -24.42 -3.48
C ASP A 184 47.49 -25.76 -4.16
N THR A 185 46.20 -26.02 -4.37
CA THR A 185 45.68 -26.45 -5.68
C THR A 185 44.18 -26.20 -5.80
N SER A 186 43.81 -25.52 -6.88
CA SER A 186 42.47 -25.47 -7.45
C SER A 186 42.04 -26.87 -7.89
N GLU A 187 40.97 -27.41 -7.30
CA GLU A 187 40.28 -28.58 -7.84
C GLU A 187 38.76 -28.42 -7.85
N THR A 188 38.28 -28.36 -9.08
CA THR A 188 36.98 -28.86 -9.56
C THR A 188 36.51 -30.08 -8.76
N PHE A 189 35.34 -30.00 -8.12
CA PHE A 189 34.64 -31.20 -7.65
C PHE A 189 33.28 -31.35 -8.33
N LEU A 190 33.24 -32.42 -9.12
CA LEU A 190 32.08 -33.00 -9.77
C LEU A 190 31.08 -33.50 -8.72
N PHE A 191 29.80 -33.37 -9.07
CA PHE A 191 28.63 -33.93 -8.39
C PHE A 191 28.80 -35.40 -8.02
N THR A 192 28.43 -35.77 -6.80
CA THR A 192 27.60 -36.95 -6.51
C THR A 192 26.98 -36.86 -5.11
N ASP A 193 25.70 -37.23 -5.05
CA ASP A 193 24.87 -37.68 -3.93
C ASP A 193 24.69 -36.81 -2.67
N GLY A 194 23.53 -36.13 -2.64
CA GLY A 194 22.48 -36.69 -1.79
C GLY A 194 22.38 -36.20 -0.35
N VAL A 195 22.62 -34.92 -0.06
CA VAL A 195 22.00 -34.21 1.08
C VAL A 195 21.80 -32.74 0.68
N PHE A 196 20.55 -32.35 0.41
CA PHE A 196 20.20 -30.92 0.25
C PHE A 196 20.41 -30.23 1.60
N ARG A 197 21.60 -29.62 1.79
CA ARG A 197 21.83 -28.66 2.87
C ARG A 197 20.94 -27.46 2.59
N ALA A 198 19.88 -27.33 3.40
CA ALA A 198 18.98 -26.21 3.35
C ALA A 198 19.76 -24.90 3.57
N SER A 199 19.62 -24.03 2.56
CA SER A 199 19.72 -22.57 2.57
C SER A 199 20.87 -21.94 3.34
N VAL A 200 21.86 -21.46 2.60
CA VAL A 200 22.56 -20.23 2.97
C VAL A 200 21.49 -19.19 3.30
N CYS A 201 21.57 -18.62 4.50
CA CYS A 201 20.70 -17.56 4.96
C CYS A 201 20.99 -16.34 4.07
N ALA A 202 20.25 -16.19 2.97
CA ALA A 202 20.36 -15.01 2.13
C ALA A 202 19.78 -13.84 2.93
N SER A 203 20.66 -13.00 3.47
CA SER A 203 20.35 -11.67 3.99
C SER A 203 19.34 -10.97 3.05
N PRO A 204 18.20 -10.45 3.53
CA PRO A 204 17.26 -9.73 2.67
C PRO A 204 17.99 -8.66 1.87
N LEU A 205 17.63 -8.60 0.60
CA LEU A 205 18.23 -7.70 -0.35
C LEU A 205 17.34 -6.46 -0.48
N CYS A 206 17.76 -5.34 0.09
CA CYS A 206 17.08 -4.07 -0.06
C CYS A 206 17.59 -3.38 -1.33
N ARG A 207 16.73 -3.22 -2.36
CA ARG A 207 17.12 -2.55 -3.62
C ARG A 207 16.15 -1.43 -4.02
N PRO A 208 16.64 -0.26 -4.46
CA PRO A 208 15.79 0.75 -5.04
C PRO A 208 15.19 0.26 -6.36
N CYS A 209 13.88 0.07 -6.43
CA CYS A 209 13.21 -0.36 -7.66
C CYS A 209 11.74 0.08 -7.76
N ILE A 210 11.19 0.09 -8.96
CA ILE A 210 9.76 0.32 -9.22
C ILE A 210 9.14 -0.98 -9.76
N LEU A 211 8.19 -1.53 -9.02
CA LEU A 211 7.50 -2.77 -9.34
C LEU A 211 6.11 -2.49 -9.88
N ILE A 212 5.69 -3.23 -10.90
CA ILE A 212 4.30 -3.23 -11.38
C ILE A 212 3.67 -4.59 -11.17
N MET A 213 2.47 -4.59 -10.57
CA MET A 213 1.62 -5.74 -10.39
C MET A 213 0.31 -5.51 -11.12
N ASP A 214 0.11 -6.25 -12.20
CA ASP A 214 -1.02 -6.08 -13.13
C ASP A 214 -1.66 -7.44 -13.39
N SER A 215 -2.91 -7.62 -12.96
CA SER A 215 -3.69 -8.86 -13.11
C SER A 215 -4.07 -9.18 -14.55
N LEU A 216 -4.00 -8.21 -15.48
CA LEU A 216 -4.29 -8.38 -16.91
C LEU A 216 -3.04 -8.37 -17.80
N LYS A 217 -1.85 -8.10 -17.23
CA LYS A 217 -0.58 -8.00 -17.97
C LYS A 217 -0.66 -7.07 -19.20
N ARG A 218 -1.26 -5.88 -19.06
CA ARG A 218 -1.30 -4.91 -20.17
C ARG A 218 0.13 -4.41 -20.44
N SER A 219 0.47 -4.19 -21.71
CA SER A 219 1.86 -3.97 -22.17
C SER A 219 2.33 -2.51 -22.17
N LEU A 220 1.61 -1.57 -21.54
CA LEU A 220 1.84 -0.12 -21.71
C LEU A 220 2.12 0.60 -20.39
N HIS A 221 3.21 0.24 -19.71
CA HIS A 221 3.58 0.83 -18.43
C HIS A 221 4.88 1.67 -18.45
N GLU A 222 5.61 1.71 -19.57
CA GLU A 222 6.88 2.46 -19.67
C GLU A 222 6.76 3.93 -19.27
N ARG A 223 5.64 4.55 -19.66
CA ARG A 223 5.34 5.92 -19.31
C ARG A 223 5.16 6.10 -17.79
N VAL A 224 4.62 5.10 -17.10
CA VAL A 224 4.41 5.11 -15.64
C VAL A 224 5.75 5.17 -14.93
N PHE A 225 6.68 4.29 -15.31
CA PHE A 225 8.04 4.28 -14.74
C PHE A 225 8.73 5.62 -14.92
N LYS A 226 8.71 6.19 -16.13
CA LYS A 226 9.29 7.50 -16.40
C LYS A 226 8.67 8.60 -15.52
N LEU A 227 7.34 8.66 -15.45
CA LEU A 227 6.66 9.73 -14.70
C LEU A 227 6.87 9.64 -13.20
N LEU A 228 7.02 8.43 -12.65
CA LEU A 228 7.32 8.24 -11.23
C LEU A 228 8.77 8.56 -10.90
N ARG A 229 9.74 8.22 -11.76
CA ARG A 229 11.14 8.67 -11.62
C ARG A 229 11.24 10.19 -11.64
N ASP A 230 10.61 10.85 -12.64
CA ASP A 230 10.52 12.31 -12.71
C ASP A 230 9.95 12.92 -11.42
N TYR A 231 8.91 12.29 -10.85
CA TYR A 231 8.31 12.73 -9.59
C TYR A 231 9.28 12.58 -8.41
N LEU A 232 9.99 11.46 -8.30
CA LEU A 232 10.98 11.21 -7.25
C LEU A 232 12.14 12.21 -7.34
N GLU A 233 12.61 12.55 -8.54
CA GLU A 233 13.66 13.57 -8.73
C GLU A 233 13.22 14.94 -8.18
N SER A 234 12.04 15.43 -8.61
CA SER A 234 11.52 16.72 -8.14
C SER A 234 11.20 16.71 -6.64
N GLU A 235 10.66 15.61 -6.09
CA GLU A 235 10.40 15.48 -4.65
C GLU A 235 11.71 15.40 -3.85
N TRP A 236 12.75 14.73 -4.36
CA TRP A 236 14.06 14.66 -3.71
C TRP A 236 14.68 16.05 -3.60
N GLU A 237 14.68 16.82 -4.69
CA GLU A 237 15.17 18.19 -4.69
C GLU A 237 14.45 19.05 -3.65
N VAL A 238 13.11 18.95 -3.58
CA VAL A 238 12.30 19.67 -2.58
C VAL A 238 12.61 19.24 -1.14
N ARG A 239 12.94 17.96 -0.90
CA ARG A 239 13.15 17.39 0.45
C ARG A 239 14.58 17.46 0.96
N ARG A 240 15.55 17.39 0.06
CA ARG A 240 16.98 17.30 0.38
C ARG A 240 17.77 18.54 -0.04
N GLY A 241 17.22 19.39 -0.90
CA GLY A 241 17.91 20.59 -1.41
C GLY A 241 19.08 20.25 -2.35
N SER A 242 19.14 19.01 -2.83
CA SER A 242 20.18 18.47 -3.70
C SER A 242 19.52 17.74 -4.87
N THR A 243 20.23 17.59 -5.99
CA THR A 243 19.76 16.76 -7.10
C THR A 243 20.11 15.29 -6.88
N ARG A 244 19.26 14.39 -7.36
CA ARG A 244 19.51 12.95 -7.44
C ARG A 244 18.78 12.40 -8.65
N GLU A 245 19.48 11.60 -9.44
CA GLU A 245 18.90 10.93 -10.61
C GLU A 245 18.22 9.63 -10.19
N PHE A 246 17.03 9.38 -10.72
CA PHE A 246 16.28 8.14 -10.51
C PHE A 246 16.16 7.34 -11.81
N GLY A 247 17.15 7.43 -12.69
CA GLY A 247 17.16 6.77 -13.99
C GLY A 247 17.02 5.24 -13.93
N PRO A 248 16.84 4.56 -15.08
CA PRO A 248 16.67 3.10 -15.13
C PRO A 248 17.84 2.30 -14.54
N GLU A 249 19.05 2.88 -14.52
CA GLU A 249 20.23 2.28 -13.93
C GLU A 249 20.22 2.36 -12.40
N GLN A 250 19.81 3.52 -11.85
CA GLN A 250 19.78 3.80 -10.41
C GLN A 250 18.54 3.19 -9.73
N MET A 251 17.41 3.12 -10.45
CA MET A 251 16.16 2.57 -9.94
C MET A 251 15.48 1.72 -11.02
N GLN A 252 15.80 0.44 -11.01
CA GLN A 252 15.32 -0.52 -11.99
C GLN A 252 13.80 -0.67 -11.92
N SER A 253 13.17 -0.82 -13.08
CA SER A 253 11.74 -1.08 -13.21
C SER A 253 11.49 -2.55 -13.56
N SER A 254 10.49 -3.18 -12.97
CA SER A 254 10.17 -4.58 -13.25
C SER A 254 8.68 -4.89 -13.17
N HIS A 255 8.24 -5.75 -14.08
CA HIS A 255 6.92 -6.37 -14.03
C HIS A 255 6.96 -7.63 -13.18
N CYS A 256 6.19 -7.65 -12.09
CA CYS A 256 6.08 -8.83 -11.25
C CYS A 256 5.22 -9.89 -11.94
N GLN A 257 5.60 -11.15 -11.80
CA GLN A 257 4.76 -12.26 -12.21
C GLN A 257 3.77 -12.57 -11.09
N VAL A 258 2.59 -11.95 -11.11
CA VAL A 258 1.58 -12.05 -10.05
C VAL A 258 0.41 -12.97 -10.45
N PRO A 259 -0.45 -13.40 -9.50
CA PRO A 259 -1.64 -14.16 -9.82
C PRO A 259 -2.55 -13.33 -10.75
N LEU A 260 -2.95 -13.90 -11.88
CA LEU A 260 -3.75 -13.21 -12.89
C LEU A 260 -5.25 -13.39 -12.66
N GLN A 261 -6.03 -12.41 -13.12
CA GLN A 261 -7.49 -12.50 -13.13
C GLN A 261 -8.00 -13.34 -14.29
N ASP A 262 -9.15 -13.97 -14.10
CA ASP A 262 -9.84 -14.78 -15.10
C ASP A 262 -11.16 -14.14 -15.58
N ASN A 263 -11.44 -12.91 -15.17
CA ASN A 263 -12.62 -12.13 -15.55
C ASN A 263 -12.23 -10.69 -15.95
N SER A 264 -13.20 -9.86 -16.34
CA SER A 264 -12.97 -8.53 -16.89
C SER A 264 -13.01 -7.39 -15.87
N SER A 265 -13.51 -7.59 -14.65
CA SER A 265 -13.85 -6.48 -13.73
C SER A 265 -13.19 -6.53 -12.35
N ASP A 266 -12.49 -7.62 -12.01
CA ASP A 266 -11.88 -7.80 -10.69
C ASP A 266 -10.48 -7.19 -10.54
N CYS A 267 -9.99 -6.40 -11.50
CA CYS A 267 -8.63 -5.81 -11.43
C CYS A 267 -8.42 -4.97 -10.17
N GLY A 268 -9.47 -4.27 -9.71
CA GLY A 268 -9.46 -3.56 -8.43
C GLY A 268 -9.30 -4.49 -7.22
N LEU A 269 -9.95 -5.66 -7.21
CA LEU A 269 -9.80 -6.63 -6.11
C LEU A 269 -8.42 -7.27 -6.09
N TYR A 270 -7.84 -7.53 -7.25
CA TYR A 270 -6.46 -8.02 -7.36
C TYR A 270 -5.48 -6.96 -6.83
N LEU A 271 -5.64 -5.69 -7.18
CA LEU A 271 -4.87 -4.58 -6.61
C LEU A 271 -4.93 -4.60 -5.08
N LEU A 272 -6.13 -4.68 -4.49
CA LEU A 272 -6.31 -4.73 -3.04
C LEU A 272 -5.65 -5.96 -2.41
N GLN A 273 -5.78 -7.13 -3.05
CA GLN A 273 -5.16 -8.37 -2.58
C GLN A 273 -3.62 -8.33 -2.67
N TYR A 274 -3.05 -7.68 -3.69
CA TYR A 274 -1.60 -7.48 -3.79
C TYR A 274 -1.08 -6.69 -2.60
N VAL A 275 -1.73 -5.57 -2.26
CA VAL A 275 -1.35 -4.76 -1.09
C VAL A 275 -1.54 -5.53 0.20
N GLU A 276 -2.67 -6.23 0.37
CA GLU A 276 -2.94 -7.03 1.58
C GLU A 276 -1.88 -8.13 1.78
N SER A 277 -1.47 -8.80 0.70
CA SER A 277 -0.45 -9.84 0.75
C SER A 277 0.93 -9.25 1.04
N PHE A 278 1.27 -8.12 0.42
CA PHE A 278 2.53 -7.41 0.63
C PHE A 278 2.68 -6.90 2.06
N LEU A 279 1.63 -6.31 2.64
CA LEU A 279 1.69 -5.78 4.01
C LEU A 279 1.72 -6.89 5.07
N LYS A 280 1.18 -8.07 4.76
CA LYS A 280 1.21 -9.22 5.67
C LYS A 280 2.58 -9.91 5.69
N ASP A 281 3.19 -10.06 4.54
CA ASP A 281 4.51 -10.67 4.38
C ASP A 281 5.26 -9.92 3.26
N PRO A 282 6.02 -8.87 3.62
CA PRO A 282 6.78 -8.09 2.64
C PRO A 282 7.73 -9.02 1.87
N VAL A 283 7.85 -8.80 0.56
CA VAL A 283 8.73 -9.62 -0.29
C VAL A 283 10.18 -9.39 0.15
N VAL A 284 10.81 -10.37 0.79
CA VAL A 284 12.18 -10.26 1.35
C VAL A 284 13.31 -10.47 0.33
N HIS A 285 12.98 -10.99 -0.86
CA HIS A 285 13.93 -11.21 -1.95
C HIS A 285 13.52 -10.40 -3.17
N PHE A 286 14.18 -9.26 -3.36
CA PHE A 286 13.90 -8.36 -4.48
C PHE A 286 14.56 -8.78 -5.80
N ASP A 287 14.87 -10.06 -6.00
CA ASP A 287 15.44 -10.53 -7.26
C ASP A 287 14.45 -10.37 -8.41
N LEU A 288 14.82 -9.52 -9.36
CA LEU A 288 13.96 -9.13 -10.47
C LEU A 288 14.09 -10.13 -11.64
N PRO A 289 12.99 -10.51 -12.30
CA PRO A 289 11.61 -10.18 -11.97
C PRO A 289 11.08 -10.99 -10.77
N LEU A 290 10.29 -10.35 -9.90
CA LEU A 290 9.65 -11.03 -8.78
C LEU A 290 8.66 -12.09 -9.28
N GLN A 291 8.85 -13.33 -8.82
CA GLN A 291 7.99 -14.48 -9.14
C GLN A 291 7.00 -14.72 -8.00
N LEU A 292 5.75 -14.31 -8.21
CA LEU A 292 4.68 -14.25 -7.23
C LEU A 292 3.40 -14.95 -7.76
N GLU A 293 3.49 -15.80 -8.78
CA GLU A 293 2.32 -16.36 -9.47
C GLU A 293 1.41 -17.19 -8.56
N ARG A 294 1.96 -17.68 -7.45
CA ARG A 294 1.26 -18.47 -6.43
C ARG A 294 1.14 -17.74 -5.08
N TRP A 295 1.30 -16.41 -5.07
CA TRP A 295 1.37 -15.63 -3.85
C TRP A 295 0.10 -15.73 -2.99
N PHE A 296 -1.06 -15.88 -3.62
CA PHE A 296 -2.31 -16.20 -2.95
C PHE A 296 -3.24 -17.03 -3.85
N PRO A 297 -4.10 -17.87 -3.26
CA PRO A 297 -5.13 -18.59 -4.01
C PRO A 297 -6.23 -17.63 -4.48
N ARG A 298 -6.73 -17.85 -5.70
CA ARG A 298 -7.82 -17.05 -6.31
C ARG A 298 -9.08 -16.95 -5.45
N GLN A 299 -9.31 -17.96 -4.60
CA GLN A 299 -10.46 -17.97 -3.69
C GLN A 299 -10.48 -16.78 -2.72
N GLN A 300 -9.32 -16.23 -2.34
CA GLN A 300 -9.24 -15.02 -1.53
C GLN A 300 -9.83 -13.82 -2.27
N VAL A 301 -9.49 -13.65 -3.56
CA VAL A 301 -10.05 -12.55 -4.38
C VAL A 301 -11.55 -12.73 -4.58
N ARG A 302 -12.02 -13.96 -4.84
CA ARG A 302 -13.45 -14.25 -5.07
C ARG A 302 -14.35 -13.87 -3.91
N ARG A 303 -13.86 -13.97 -2.66
CA ARG A 303 -14.63 -13.61 -1.46
C ARG A 303 -14.48 -12.14 -1.10
N LYS A 304 -13.51 -11.43 -1.69
CA LYS A 304 -13.12 -10.09 -1.25
C LYS A 304 -14.22 -9.04 -1.42
N ARG A 305 -15.09 -9.17 -2.42
CA ARG A 305 -16.27 -8.29 -2.56
C ARG A 305 -17.16 -8.34 -1.31
N ASP A 306 -17.46 -9.55 -0.85
CA ASP A 306 -18.29 -9.77 0.33
C ASP A 306 -17.55 -9.36 1.61
N GLU A 307 -16.25 -9.68 1.71
CA GLU A 307 -15.41 -9.26 2.85
C GLU A 307 -15.36 -7.73 3.01
N ILE A 308 -15.19 -6.98 1.92
CA ILE A 308 -15.18 -5.51 1.94
C ILE A 308 -16.58 -4.98 2.32
N ARG A 309 -17.64 -5.56 1.74
CA ARG A 309 -19.02 -5.16 2.04
C ARG A 309 -19.33 -5.37 3.53
N ASP A 310 -19.05 -6.55 4.05
CA ASP A 310 -19.28 -6.90 5.45
C ASP A 310 -18.43 -6.05 6.39
N LEU A 311 -17.17 -5.77 6.04
CA LEU A 311 -16.31 -4.86 6.80
C LEU A 311 -16.96 -3.48 6.91
N VAL A 312 -17.36 -2.89 5.79
CA VAL A 312 -17.96 -1.57 5.76
C VAL A 312 -19.26 -1.57 6.61
N LEU A 313 -20.15 -2.56 6.41
CA LEU A 313 -21.38 -2.72 7.20
C LEU A 313 -21.13 -2.90 8.70
N ASN A 314 -20.06 -3.61 9.08
CA ASN A 314 -19.69 -3.77 10.49
C ASN A 314 -19.15 -2.46 11.08
N LEU A 315 -18.35 -1.69 10.33
CA LEU A 315 -17.92 -0.35 10.76
C LEU A 315 -19.12 0.59 10.94
N TYR A 316 -20.13 0.52 10.07
CA TYR A 316 -21.40 1.26 10.26
C TYR A 316 -22.07 0.92 11.59
N ARG A 317 -22.13 -0.37 11.96
CA ARG A 317 -22.76 -0.81 13.21
C ARG A 317 -22.00 -0.33 14.45
N CYS A 318 -20.67 -0.47 14.46
CA CYS A 318 -19.86 -0.04 15.61
C CYS A 318 -19.97 1.47 15.86
N GLN A 319 -19.88 2.30 14.81
CA GLN A 319 -19.96 3.76 14.96
C GLN A 319 -21.36 4.27 15.35
N ASN A 320 -22.44 3.50 15.08
CA ASN A 320 -23.78 3.83 15.57
C ASN A 320 -23.92 3.57 17.09
N LEU A 321 -23.20 2.58 17.63
CA LEU A 321 -23.24 2.25 19.05
C LEU A 321 -22.46 3.27 19.89
N ASP A 322 -21.35 3.79 19.36
CA ASP A 322 -20.52 4.78 20.05
C ASP A 322 -21.13 6.19 20.03
N GLY A 323 -21.93 6.53 19.01
CA GLY A 323 -22.61 7.83 18.91
C GLY A 323 -23.87 7.98 19.78
N ASN A 324 -24.32 6.90 20.45
CA ASN A 324 -25.49 6.88 21.33
C ASN A 324 -25.13 6.84 22.83
N ARG A 325 -23.87 7.10 23.20
CA ARG A 325 -23.39 7.25 24.58
C ARG A 325 -22.96 8.67 24.85
#